data_AF-A0A327Z5U4-F1
#
_entry.id   AF-A0A327Z5U4-F1
#
_cell.length_a   1.000
_cell.length_b   1.000
_cell.length_c   1.000
_cell.angle_alpha   90.00
_cell.angle_beta   90.00
_cell.angle_gamma   90.00
#
_symmetry.space_group_name_H-M   'P 1'
#
loop_
_entity.id
_entity.type
_entity.pdbx_description
1 polymer ?
#
loop_
_entity_poly.entity_id
_entity_poly.type
_entity_poly.pdbx_seq_one_letter_code
_entity_poly.pdbx_strand_id
1 'polypeptide(L)'
;MPPQGSPASAYAAPGYGNAYQTQVIPVAQANYGNNNPAASGLGVAGSATGGQSPADSVDAVEFLPANDVERDLQDAADAGNTDVFLSTLLLANVLVPVASHSRPGSSPGESGFAFLPEEVDGERFLIVFTSRDRLSDHFGEPTRTVGVRFYDLIRNWPDQAWSFAVNPGTPVGAKYPGAQIIALANWATEAGLGAEPVDGPTAEETFSPVPAPEPASDEAQSATVMQKTISAAQVDYYLDRGYDRVAGFVHRASEVEHLRTPAELFGALGLTYEASPFQQDVKEAFVLRWPAYRPSLYRIPYGGQNEQALRAMDGWVIERPPFRGNGFAPGEGRDVIAEFKVDSVRLPHGAQLWQIDADGNERMLAIFDTDAPLWRRVGEQ
;
A
#
# COMPACT_ATOMS: atom_id res chain seq x y z
N MET A 1 15.89 29.66 50.26
CA MET A 1 14.67 28.99 50.79
C MET A 1 13.63 30.06 51.16
N PRO A 2 12.33 29.71 51.20
CA PRO A 2 11.19 30.56 50.79
C PRO A 2 10.58 31.41 51.96
N PRO A 3 9.42 32.11 51.85
CA PRO A 3 8.41 32.23 50.77
C PRO A 3 8.17 33.68 50.26
N GLN A 4 7.61 33.97 49.07
CA GLN A 4 6.43 33.49 48.30
C GLN A 4 5.05 34.02 48.77
N GLY A 5 4.28 34.58 47.83
CA GLY A 5 2.83 34.84 47.94
C GLY A 5 2.38 36.31 47.80
N SER A 6 1.67 36.64 46.72
CA SER A 6 0.70 37.75 46.66
C SER A 6 -0.38 37.52 45.59
N PRO A 7 -1.59 38.12 45.73
CA PRO A 7 -2.81 37.62 45.08
C PRO A 7 -3.46 38.62 44.10
N ALA A 8 -4.54 38.21 43.44
CA ALA A 8 -5.85 38.92 43.44
C ALA A 8 -6.83 38.35 42.40
N SER A 9 -8.12 38.38 42.74
CA SER A 9 -9.24 38.06 41.84
C SER A 9 -10.14 39.29 41.64
N ALA A 10 -11.14 39.14 40.75
CA ALA A 10 -12.36 39.93 40.61
C ALA A 10 -12.30 41.25 39.83
N TYR A 11 -13.23 41.38 38.86
CA TYR A 11 -14.39 42.29 38.93
C TYR A 11 -15.54 41.73 38.05
N ALA A 12 -16.81 42.06 38.35
CA ALA A 12 -17.99 41.48 37.70
C ALA A 12 -19.21 42.44 37.63
N ALA A 13 -19.94 42.38 36.50
CA ALA A 13 -21.36 42.80 36.26
C ALA A 13 -21.75 44.29 36.51
N PRO A 14 -22.98 44.77 36.14
CA PRO A 14 -24.10 44.23 35.32
C PRO A 14 -24.33 45.09 34.02
N GLY A 15 -25.44 45.10 33.24
CA GLY A 15 -26.74 44.39 33.15
C GLY A 15 -27.74 45.09 32.17
N TYR A 16 -28.94 44.49 31.93
CA TYR A 16 -30.04 44.93 31.02
C TYR A 16 -29.74 44.88 29.49
N GLY A 17 -30.67 44.56 28.56
CA GLY A 17 -32.10 44.22 28.60
C GLY A 17 -32.58 43.51 27.29
N ASN A 18 -33.88 43.22 27.16
CA ASN A 18 -34.41 42.11 26.34
C ASN A 18 -34.76 42.35 24.83
N ALA A 19 -34.69 41.24 24.08
CA ALA A 19 -35.54 40.80 22.94
C ALA A 19 -35.49 41.50 21.55
N TYR A 20 -35.02 40.75 20.54
CA TYR A 20 -35.78 40.32 19.34
C TYR A 20 -35.25 38.94 18.85
N GLN A 21 -36.03 38.22 18.02
CA GLN A 21 -35.86 36.78 17.75
C GLN A 21 -34.92 36.44 16.57
N THR A 22 -34.39 35.21 16.59
CA THR A 22 -33.96 34.34 15.47
C THR A 22 -32.97 34.97 14.45
N GLN A 23 -31.75 34.47 14.27
CA GLN A 23 -31.35 33.06 14.12
C GLN A 23 -29.89 32.91 14.56
N VAL A 24 -29.56 31.99 15.47
CA VAL A 24 -28.19 31.82 15.98
C VAL A 24 -27.57 30.55 15.41
N ILE A 25 -26.43 30.71 14.75
CA ILE A 25 -25.48 29.64 14.41
C ILE A 25 -24.60 29.39 15.65
N PRO A 26 -24.46 28.14 16.11
CA PRO A 26 -23.27 27.74 16.87
C PRO A 26 -22.62 26.52 16.20
N VAL A 27 -21.45 26.75 15.59
CA VAL A 27 -20.49 25.66 15.31
C VAL A 27 -19.81 25.32 16.63
N ALA A 28 -20.20 24.20 17.23
CA ALA A 28 -19.64 23.63 18.46
C ALA A 28 -20.05 22.15 18.56
N GLN A 29 -19.19 21.17 18.84
CA GLN A 29 -17.73 21.15 19.04
C GLN A 29 -17.21 19.83 18.46
N ALA A 30 -16.07 19.87 17.77
CA ALA A 30 -15.37 18.64 17.40
C ALA A 30 -14.79 18.00 18.67
N ASN A 31 -15.43 16.92 19.13
CA ASN A 31 -14.92 16.14 20.24
C ASN A 31 -13.76 15.27 19.70
N TYR A 32 -12.52 15.65 20.01
CA TYR A 32 -11.32 14.92 19.59
C TYR A 32 -11.20 13.57 20.31
N GLY A 33 -11.97 12.59 19.85
CA GLY A 33 -11.75 11.17 20.11
C GLY A 33 -10.58 10.66 19.29
N ASN A 34 -9.37 10.97 19.75
CA ASN A 34 -8.12 10.70 19.03
C ASN A 34 -7.84 9.19 18.94
N ASN A 35 -7.99 8.58 17.75
CA ASN A 35 -7.49 7.24 17.42
C ASN A 35 -7.37 7.06 15.89
N ASN A 36 -6.23 7.48 15.35
CA ASN A 36 -5.70 7.12 14.02
C ASN A 36 -4.20 7.54 13.98
N PRO A 37 -3.35 7.13 13.00
CA PRO A 37 -3.61 6.21 11.89
C PRO A 37 -2.54 5.12 11.69
N ALA A 38 -2.88 4.09 10.91
CA ALA A 38 -1.90 3.16 10.33
C ALA A 38 -2.34 2.55 8.97
N ALA A 39 -3.02 3.31 8.11
CA ALA A 39 -3.26 2.96 6.71
C ALA A 39 -3.64 4.21 5.90
N SER A 40 -2.71 4.74 5.11
CA SER A 40 -2.97 5.79 4.12
C SER A 40 -1.91 5.70 3.02
N GLY A 41 -1.98 4.62 2.22
CA GLY A 41 -1.03 4.33 1.15
C GLY A 41 -1.37 4.94 -0.22
N LEU A 42 -2.59 5.46 -0.40
CA LEU A 42 -3.09 5.92 -1.71
C LEU A 42 -3.59 7.37 -1.75
N GLY A 43 -3.98 7.98 -0.63
CA GLY A 43 -4.47 9.37 -0.61
C GLY A 43 -5.75 9.63 -1.43
N VAL A 44 -6.43 8.57 -1.89
CA VAL A 44 -7.65 8.64 -2.72
C VAL A 44 -8.87 8.84 -1.82
N ALA A 45 -9.37 10.08 -1.77
CA ALA A 45 -10.65 10.40 -1.15
C ALA A 45 -11.80 10.11 -2.13
N GLY A 46 -12.17 8.84 -2.27
CA GLY A 46 -13.39 8.40 -2.94
C GLY A 46 -14.49 8.07 -1.93
N SER A 47 -15.74 8.42 -2.24
CA SER A 47 -16.89 8.07 -1.40
C SER A 47 -17.45 6.71 -1.82
N ALA A 48 -17.02 5.64 -1.16
CA ALA A 48 -17.78 4.40 -1.12
C ALA A 48 -19.06 4.68 -0.32
N THR A 49 -20.22 4.74 -0.98
CA THR A 49 -21.48 5.23 -0.40
C THR A 49 -22.22 4.19 0.46
N GLY A 50 -21.51 3.23 1.04
CA GLY A 50 -22.03 2.16 1.91
C GLY A 50 -22.47 2.63 3.30
N GLY A 51 -23.21 3.74 3.37
CA GLY A 51 -23.59 4.40 4.61
C GLY A 51 -24.98 5.02 4.56
N GLN A 52 -26.03 4.20 4.56
CA GLN A 52 -27.35 4.65 4.97
C GLN A 52 -27.48 4.55 6.50
N SER A 53 -27.74 5.68 7.16
CA SER A 53 -28.22 5.68 8.54
C SER A 53 -29.58 4.97 8.60
N PRO A 54 -29.87 4.15 9.63
CA PRO A 54 -31.11 3.38 9.71
C PRO A 54 -32.29 4.28 10.09
N ALA A 55 -32.97 4.83 9.08
CA ALA A 55 -34.27 5.47 9.20
C ALA A 55 -35.09 5.24 7.92
N ASP A 56 -36.20 4.51 8.06
CA ASP A 56 -37.30 4.36 7.10
C ASP A 56 -36.98 3.81 5.69
N SER A 57 -36.84 2.48 5.60
CA SER A 57 -37.34 1.71 4.45
C SER A 57 -37.90 0.35 4.89
N VAL A 58 -39.23 0.28 5.03
CA VAL A 58 -39.93 -1.00 4.90
C VAL A 58 -39.88 -1.40 3.42
N ASP A 59 -39.56 -2.67 3.15
CA ASP A 59 -39.29 -3.24 1.82
C ASP A 59 -37.95 -2.83 1.17
N ALA A 60 -36.86 -2.76 1.95
CA ALA A 60 -35.51 -2.86 1.39
C ALA A 60 -35.30 -4.27 0.80
N VAL A 61 -35.25 -4.39 -0.53
CA VAL A 61 -34.92 -5.63 -1.23
C VAL A 61 -33.48 -6.01 -0.89
N GLU A 62 -33.28 -7.23 -0.37
CA GLU A 62 -31.95 -7.75 -0.03
C GLU A 62 -31.06 -7.76 -1.29
N PHE A 63 -29.89 -7.13 -1.20
CA PHE A 63 -28.93 -7.12 -2.31
C PHE A 63 -28.32 -8.51 -2.46
N LEU A 64 -28.50 -9.11 -3.64
CA LEU A 64 -27.94 -10.40 -4.00
C LEU A 64 -26.82 -10.21 -5.04
N PRO A 65 -25.55 -10.51 -4.68
CA PRO A 65 -24.43 -10.51 -5.62
C PRO A 65 -24.63 -11.46 -6.81
N ALA A 66 -24.56 -10.94 -8.03
CA ALA A 66 -24.75 -11.74 -9.23
C ALA A 66 -23.55 -12.65 -9.57
N ASN A 67 -22.35 -12.35 -9.04
CA ASN A 67 -21.11 -13.08 -9.29
C ASN A 67 -20.10 -12.92 -8.13
N ASP A 68 -18.94 -13.57 -8.22
CA ASP A 68 -17.89 -13.48 -7.19
C ASP A 68 -17.35 -12.06 -7.01
N VAL A 69 -17.18 -11.29 -8.10
CA VAL A 69 -16.76 -9.88 -8.03
C VAL A 69 -17.73 -9.06 -7.17
N GLU A 70 -19.05 -9.22 -7.35
CA GLU A 70 -20.03 -8.53 -6.52
C GLU A 70 -20.04 -8.99 -5.05
N ARG A 71 -19.66 -10.24 -4.76
CA ARG A 71 -19.46 -10.70 -3.37
C ARG A 71 -18.25 -10.02 -2.75
N ASP A 72 -17.10 -10.09 -3.42
CA ASP A 72 -15.85 -9.50 -2.94
C ASP A 72 -15.95 -7.97 -2.77
N LEU A 73 -16.71 -7.29 -3.65
CA LEU A 73 -17.02 -5.86 -3.50
C LEU A 73 -17.99 -5.56 -2.36
N GLN A 74 -18.95 -6.46 -2.08
CA GLN A 74 -19.86 -6.30 -0.95
C GLN A 74 -19.11 -6.48 0.37
N ASP A 75 -18.34 -7.56 0.52
CA ASP A 75 -17.51 -7.81 1.70
C ASP A 75 -16.54 -6.64 1.97
N ALA A 76 -15.95 -6.07 0.91
CA ALA A 76 -15.10 -4.89 1.01
C ALA A 76 -15.86 -3.61 1.41
N ALA A 77 -17.08 -3.40 0.88
CA ALA A 77 -17.92 -2.25 1.21
C ALA A 77 -18.44 -2.33 2.66
N ASP A 78 -18.94 -3.49 3.09
CA ASP A 78 -19.44 -3.75 4.44
C ASP A 78 -18.31 -3.63 5.49
N ALA A 79 -17.08 -3.99 5.12
CA ALA A 79 -15.87 -3.77 5.94
C ALA A 79 -15.31 -2.34 5.88
N GLY A 80 -15.86 -1.45 5.03
CA GLY A 80 -15.35 -0.09 4.82
C GLY A 80 -13.95 -0.03 4.21
N ASN A 81 -13.53 -1.08 3.48
CA ASN A 81 -12.16 -1.26 3.00
C ASN A 81 -12.01 -0.87 1.52
N THR A 82 -11.82 0.43 1.28
CA THR A 82 -11.64 1.01 -0.06
C THR A 82 -10.48 0.40 -0.84
N ASP A 83 -9.40 -0.02 -0.19
CA ASP A 83 -8.23 -0.59 -0.86
C ASP A 83 -8.54 -1.99 -1.43
N VAL A 84 -9.27 -2.83 -0.69
CA VAL A 84 -9.78 -4.11 -1.19
C VAL A 84 -10.81 -3.88 -2.29
N PHE A 85 -11.75 -2.95 -2.09
CA PHE A 85 -12.76 -2.62 -3.11
C PHE A 85 -12.14 -2.20 -4.46
N LEU A 86 -11.14 -1.31 -4.44
CA LEU A 86 -10.45 -0.85 -5.65
C LEU A 86 -9.57 -1.94 -6.28
N SER A 87 -8.90 -2.76 -5.49
CA SER A 87 -8.08 -3.87 -6.02
C SER A 87 -8.93 -4.99 -6.63
N THR A 88 -10.08 -5.31 -6.03
CA THR A 88 -11.09 -6.19 -6.64
C THR A 88 -11.61 -5.63 -7.96
N LEU A 89 -11.95 -4.33 -8.02
CA LEU A 89 -12.38 -3.69 -9.27
C LEU A 89 -11.30 -3.75 -10.36
N LEU A 90 -10.03 -3.48 -10.03
CA LEU A 90 -8.93 -3.48 -11.01
C LEU A 90 -8.72 -4.83 -11.70
N LEU A 91 -9.01 -5.93 -11.01
CA LEU A 91 -8.95 -7.29 -11.55
C LEU A 91 -10.24 -7.72 -12.25
N ALA A 92 -11.35 -6.98 -12.08
CA ALA A 92 -12.66 -7.34 -12.60
C ALA A 92 -12.82 -7.03 -14.10
N ASN A 93 -13.66 -7.82 -14.75
CA ASN A 93 -14.28 -7.44 -16.02
C ASN A 93 -15.55 -6.63 -15.75
N VAL A 94 -15.66 -5.47 -16.39
CA VAL A 94 -16.81 -4.57 -16.29
C VAL A 94 -17.53 -4.46 -17.64
N LEU A 95 -18.85 -4.29 -17.58
CA LEU A 95 -19.70 -3.98 -18.71
C LEU A 95 -19.77 -2.46 -18.89
N VAL A 96 -19.27 -1.99 -20.04
CA VAL A 96 -19.26 -0.58 -20.42
C VAL A 96 -20.38 -0.32 -21.43
N PRO A 97 -21.35 0.56 -21.13
CA PRO A 97 -22.38 1.00 -22.08
C PRO A 97 -21.78 1.72 -23.30
N VAL A 98 -22.30 1.37 -24.48
CA VAL A 98 -21.75 1.79 -25.78
C VAL A 98 -22.77 2.66 -26.51
N ALA A 99 -22.33 3.81 -27.03
CA ALA A 99 -23.22 4.71 -27.76
C ALA A 99 -23.77 4.07 -29.04
N SER A 100 -24.98 4.45 -29.43
CA SER A 100 -25.66 3.92 -30.63
C SER A 100 -24.87 4.14 -31.93
N HIS A 101 -24.07 5.22 -32.00
CA HIS A 101 -23.21 5.55 -33.13
C HIS A 101 -21.77 4.99 -33.03
N SER A 102 -21.46 4.17 -32.02
CA SER A 102 -20.16 3.50 -31.86
C SER A 102 -19.99 2.37 -32.88
N ARG A 103 -18.80 2.20 -33.47
CA ARG A 103 -18.50 1.15 -34.45
C ARG A 103 -18.86 -0.25 -33.88
N PRO A 104 -19.59 -1.11 -34.61
CA PRO A 104 -19.81 -2.49 -34.22
C PRO A 104 -18.49 -3.24 -33.98
N GLY A 105 -18.41 -4.01 -32.89
CA GLY A 105 -17.23 -4.79 -32.54
C GLY A 105 -15.97 -4.00 -32.15
N SER A 106 -16.08 -2.70 -31.87
CA SER A 106 -14.97 -1.90 -31.31
C SER A 106 -14.98 -1.92 -29.78
N SER A 107 -13.79 -1.71 -29.19
CA SER A 107 -13.53 -1.63 -27.75
C SER A 107 -12.97 -0.26 -27.34
N PRO A 108 -13.01 0.13 -26.04
CA PRO A 108 -12.28 1.27 -25.49
C PRO A 108 -10.83 1.36 -26.00
N GLY A 109 -10.41 2.55 -26.44
CA GLY A 109 -9.11 2.78 -27.06
C GLY A 109 -9.05 2.53 -28.58
N GLU A 110 -10.00 1.80 -29.17
CA GLU A 110 -10.04 1.60 -30.63
C GLU A 110 -10.66 2.78 -31.39
N SER A 111 -10.18 3.00 -32.61
CA SER A 111 -10.77 3.97 -33.54
C SER A 111 -12.24 3.63 -33.86
N GLY A 112 -13.10 4.64 -33.69
CA GLY A 112 -14.55 4.53 -33.91
C GLY A 112 -15.35 4.00 -32.72
N PHE A 113 -14.72 3.70 -31.57
CA PHE A 113 -15.45 3.42 -30.34
C PHE A 113 -16.01 4.71 -29.73
N ALA A 114 -17.25 4.66 -29.24
CA ALA A 114 -17.87 5.74 -28.47
C ALA A 114 -18.56 5.20 -27.22
N PHE A 115 -18.18 5.76 -26.07
CA PHE A 115 -18.82 5.55 -24.78
C PHE A 115 -20.22 6.17 -24.74
N LEU A 116 -21.12 5.61 -23.93
CA LEU A 116 -22.40 6.23 -23.57
C LEU A 116 -22.29 6.82 -22.15
N PRO A 117 -21.89 8.11 -22.01
CA PRO A 117 -21.89 8.79 -20.71
C PRO A 117 -23.29 9.30 -20.35
N GLU A 118 -23.50 9.50 -19.05
CA GLU A 118 -24.69 10.13 -18.48
C GLU A 118 -24.31 11.48 -17.85
N GLU A 119 -25.24 12.44 -17.85
CA GLU A 119 -25.07 13.72 -17.15
C GLU A 119 -25.95 13.71 -15.89
N VAL A 120 -25.32 13.87 -14.73
CA VAL A 120 -25.96 13.86 -13.40
C VAL A 120 -25.54 15.14 -12.69
N ASP A 121 -26.51 15.98 -12.30
CA ASP A 121 -26.28 17.27 -11.62
C ASP A 121 -25.29 18.22 -12.34
N GLY A 122 -25.16 18.08 -13.67
CA GLY A 122 -24.23 18.86 -14.50
C GLY A 122 -22.81 18.31 -14.57
N GLU A 123 -22.54 17.19 -13.89
CA GLU A 123 -21.30 16.42 -14.00
C GLU A 123 -21.50 15.23 -14.95
N ARG A 124 -20.47 14.92 -15.74
CA ARG A 124 -20.51 13.88 -16.77
C ARG A 124 -19.88 12.60 -16.25
N PHE A 125 -20.65 11.52 -16.20
CA PHE A 125 -20.24 10.23 -15.70
C PHE A 125 -20.10 9.20 -16.82
N LEU A 126 -19.04 8.39 -16.75
CA LEU A 126 -19.04 7.06 -17.34
C LEU A 126 -19.46 6.05 -16.29
N ILE A 127 -20.63 5.46 -16.49
CA ILE A 127 -21.21 4.44 -15.60
C ILE A 127 -20.87 3.04 -16.13
N VAL A 128 -20.38 2.15 -15.27
CA VAL A 128 -20.09 0.74 -15.60
C VAL A 128 -20.76 -0.21 -14.62
N PHE A 129 -20.87 -1.48 -15.03
CA PHE A 129 -21.58 -2.49 -14.27
C PHE A 129 -20.76 -3.78 -14.15
N THR A 130 -20.78 -4.42 -12.98
CA THR A 130 -20.10 -5.70 -12.74
C THR A 130 -20.91 -6.92 -13.18
N SER A 131 -22.19 -6.74 -13.51
CA SER A 131 -23.06 -7.79 -14.06
C SER A 131 -24.15 -7.23 -14.95
N ARG A 132 -24.81 -8.13 -15.71
CA ARG A 132 -25.96 -7.80 -16.55
C ARG A 132 -27.19 -7.43 -15.73
N ASP A 133 -27.28 -7.93 -14.49
CA ASP A 133 -28.39 -7.67 -13.59
C ASP A 133 -28.33 -6.20 -13.16
N ARG A 134 -27.18 -5.72 -12.66
CA ARG A 134 -26.97 -4.28 -12.34
C ARG A 134 -27.20 -3.37 -13.55
N LEU A 135 -26.77 -3.78 -14.75
CA LEU A 135 -27.02 -3.05 -16.01
C LEU A 135 -28.52 -2.97 -16.33
N SER A 136 -29.24 -4.08 -16.19
CA SER A 136 -30.67 -4.18 -16.51
C SER A 136 -31.52 -3.38 -15.53
N ASP A 137 -31.16 -3.40 -14.24
CA ASP A 137 -31.81 -2.62 -13.20
C ASP A 137 -31.64 -1.10 -13.40
N HIS A 138 -30.51 -0.66 -13.98
CA HIS A 138 -30.25 0.76 -14.26
C HIS A 138 -30.93 1.26 -15.55
N PHE A 139 -30.87 0.50 -16.65
CA PHE A 139 -31.40 0.96 -17.95
C PHE A 139 -32.82 0.49 -18.27
N GLY A 140 -33.32 -0.59 -17.66
CA GLY A 140 -34.65 -1.18 -17.94
C GLY A 140 -34.82 -1.84 -19.31
N GLU A 141 -34.01 -1.48 -20.31
CA GLU A 141 -34.03 -2.00 -21.68
C GLU A 141 -32.67 -2.63 -22.08
N PRO A 142 -32.62 -3.47 -23.15
CA PRO A 142 -31.39 -4.09 -23.63
C PRO A 142 -30.35 -3.08 -24.16
N THR A 143 -29.50 -2.56 -23.28
CA THR A 143 -28.41 -1.63 -23.62
C THR A 143 -27.22 -2.37 -24.24
N ARG A 144 -26.67 -1.85 -25.34
CA ARG A 144 -25.45 -2.39 -25.96
C ARG A 144 -24.25 -2.13 -25.03
N THR A 145 -23.58 -3.20 -24.60
CA THR A 145 -22.36 -3.12 -23.81
C THR A 145 -21.19 -3.84 -24.47
N VAL A 146 -19.97 -3.46 -24.08
CA VAL A 146 -18.74 -4.26 -24.27
C VAL A 146 -18.21 -4.67 -22.90
N GLY A 147 -17.69 -5.89 -22.78
CA GLY A 147 -16.99 -6.36 -21.59
C GLY A 147 -15.50 -6.09 -21.73
N VAL A 148 -14.89 -5.45 -20.74
CA VAL A 148 -13.45 -5.14 -20.68
C VAL A 148 -12.91 -5.29 -19.27
N ARG A 149 -11.62 -5.57 -19.11
CA ARG A 149 -10.96 -5.44 -17.79
C ARG A 149 -11.04 -3.99 -17.35
N PHE A 150 -11.40 -3.72 -16.10
CA PHE A 150 -11.50 -2.35 -15.59
C PHE A 150 -10.18 -1.60 -15.72
N TYR A 151 -9.05 -2.27 -15.50
CA TYR A 151 -7.72 -1.72 -15.72
C TYR A 151 -7.51 -1.18 -17.15
N ASP A 152 -7.90 -1.92 -18.19
CA ASP A 152 -7.73 -1.49 -19.59
C ASP A 152 -8.62 -0.29 -19.92
N LEU A 153 -9.81 -0.23 -19.30
CA LEU A 153 -10.71 0.92 -19.39
C LEU A 153 -10.07 2.19 -18.80
N ILE A 154 -9.53 2.12 -17.58
CA ILE A 154 -9.00 3.31 -16.90
C ILE A 154 -7.67 3.81 -17.48
N ARG A 155 -6.88 2.94 -18.14
CA ARG A 155 -5.73 3.38 -18.94
C ARG A 155 -6.14 4.22 -20.16
N ASN A 156 -7.27 3.88 -20.77
CA ASN A 156 -7.80 4.51 -21.97
C ASN A 156 -8.94 5.49 -21.63
N TRP A 157 -8.85 6.16 -20.47
CA TRP A 157 -9.92 7.03 -19.97
C TRP A 157 -10.23 8.16 -20.96
N PRO A 158 -11.50 8.34 -21.38
CA PRO A 158 -11.83 9.17 -22.54
C PRO A 158 -11.58 10.66 -22.34
N ASP A 159 -11.78 11.17 -21.12
CA ASP A 159 -11.67 12.59 -20.79
C ASP A 159 -11.43 12.72 -19.28
N GLN A 160 -10.44 13.54 -18.90
CA GLN A 160 -10.04 13.74 -17.50
C GLN A 160 -11.12 14.45 -16.67
N ALA A 161 -12.02 15.19 -17.33
CA ALA A 161 -13.14 15.86 -16.70
C ALA A 161 -14.35 14.95 -16.46
N TRP A 162 -14.37 13.72 -16.98
CA TRP A 162 -15.46 12.78 -16.76
C TRP A 162 -15.20 11.95 -15.51
N SER A 163 -16.20 11.89 -14.63
CA SER A 163 -16.18 11.08 -13.43
C SER A 163 -16.63 9.65 -13.71
N PHE A 164 -16.29 8.75 -12.81
CA PHE A 164 -16.61 7.33 -12.89
C PHE A 164 -17.68 6.96 -11.86
N ALA A 165 -18.59 6.08 -12.26
CA ALA A 165 -19.47 5.38 -11.34
C ALA A 165 -19.50 3.88 -11.67
N VAL A 166 -19.52 3.05 -10.63
CA VAL A 166 -19.80 1.61 -10.74
C VAL A 166 -21.06 1.29 -9.96
N ASN A 167 -21.94 0.44 -10.53
CA ASN A 167 -23.17 -0.06 -9.91
C ASN A 167 -23.95 0.98 -9.07
N PRO A 168 -24.28 2.16 -9.63
CA PRO A 168 -24.87 3.26 -8.87
C PRO A 168 -26.17 2.85 -8.19
N GLY A 169 -26.39 3.33 -6.96
CA GLY A 169 -27.60 3.02 -6.19
C GLY A 169 -27.61 1.66 -5.50
N THR A 170 -26.52 0.87 -5.58
CA THR A 170 -26.39 -0.44 -4.90
C THR A 170 -25.37 -0.39 -3.75
N PRO A 171 -25.37 -1.37 -2.82
CA PRO A 171 -24.35 -1.47 -1.76
C PRO A 171 -22.91 -1.60 -2.29
N VAL A 172 -22.73 -2.21 -3.48
CA VAL A 172 -21.45 -2.31 -4.19
C VAL A 172 -21.20 -1.13 -5.14
N GLY A 173 -21.90 -0.01 -4.93
CA GLY A 173 -21.84 1.20 -5.73
C GLY A 173 -20.81 2.20 -5.22
N ALA A 174 -20.02 2.76 -6.13
CA ALA A 174 -19.03 3.79 -5.80
C ALA A 174 -18.87 4.82 -6.91
N LYS A 175 -18.45 6.04 -6.54
CA LYS A 175 -18.20 7.16 -7.46
C LYS A 175 -16.82 7.76 -7.21
N TYR A 176 -16.11 8.08 -8.28
CA TYR A 176 -14.75 8.63 -8.24
C TYR A 176 -14.56 9.72 -9.30
N PRO A 177 -14.01 10.90 -8.95
CA PRO A 177 -13.62 11.93 -9.91
C PRO A 177 -12.64 11.41 -10.97
N GLY A 178 -12.73 11.88 -12.22
CA GLY A 178 -11.87 11.44 -13.33
C GLY A 178 -10.36 11.52 -13.04
N ALA A 179 -9.92 12.56 -12.33
CA ALA A 179 -8.53 12.69 -11.89
C ALA A 179 -8.07 11.55 -10.95
N GLN A 180 -8.96 11.01 -10.11
CA GLN A 180 -8.63 9.87 -9.22
C GLN A 180 -8.53 8.56 -10.01
N ILE A 181 -9.34 8.39 -11.06
CA ILE A 181 -9.28 7.23 -11.96
C ILE A 181 -7.97 7.19 -12.75
N ILE A 182 -7.49 8.34 -13.20
CA ILE A 182 -6.19 8.46 -13.88
C ILE A 182 -5.04 8.17 -12.90
N ALA A 183 -5.12 8.65 -11.66
CA ALA A 183 -4.14 8.31 -10.62
C ALA A 183 -4.11 6.79 -10.33
N LEU A 184 -5.28 6.15 -10.26
CA LEU A 184 -5.41 4.70 -10.08
C LEU A 184 -4.82 3.91 -11.25
N ALA A 185 -5.02 4.37 -12.49
CA ALA A 185 -4.48 3.73 -13.70
C ALA A 185 -2.94 3.78 -13.75
N ASN A 186 -2.34 4.89 -13.32
CA ASN A 186 -0.89 5.05 -13.20
C ASN A 186 -0.33 4.11 -12.12
N TRP A 187 -0.93 4.12 -10.92
CA TRP A 187 -0.56 3.20 -9.83
C TRP A 187 -0.63 1.73 -10.27
N ALA A 188 -1.72 1.33 -10.93
CA ALA A 188 -1.90 -0.04 -11.38
C ALA A 188 -0.91 -0.43 -12.50
N THR A 189 -0.47 0.54 -13.32
CA THR A 189 0.60 0.35 -14.30
C THR A 189 1.94 0.09 -13.62
N GLU A 190 2.29 0.88 -12.60
CA GLU A 190 3.51 0.69 -11.80
C GLU A 190 3.50 -0.63 -11.01
N ALA A 191 2.32 -1.06 -10.55
CA ALA A 191 2.09 -2.37 -9.92
C ALA A 191 2.12 -3.56 -10.91
N GLY A 192 2.19 -3.31 -12.22
CA GLY A 192 2.27 -4.35 -13.25
C GLY A 192 0.96 -5.05 -13.61
N LEU A 193 -0.20 -4.50 -13.23
CA LEU A 193 -1.54 -5.09 -13.44
C LEU A 193 -2.02 -5.08 -14.91
N GLY A 194 -1.11 -4.88 -15.85
CA GLY A 194 -1.39 -4.61 -17.26
C GLY A 194 -0.67 -5.46 -18.29
N ALA A 195 -0.05 -6.56 -17.88
CA ALA A 195 0.37 -7.57 -18.85
C ALA A 195 -0.88 -8.20 -19.48
N GLU A 196 -0.87 -8.37 -20.80
CA GLU A 196 -1.87 -9.19 -21.48
C GLU A 196 -1.61 -10.67 -21.17
N PRO A 197 -2.65 -11.48 -20.89
CA PRO A 197 -2.53 -12.91 -21.11
C PRO A 197 -2.28 -13.10 -22.62
N VAL A 198 -1.26 -13.88 -22.97
CA VAL A 198 -0.85 -14.01 -24.37
C VAL A 198 -1.86 -14.88 -25.12
N ASP A 199 -2.80 -14.24 -25.82
CA ASP A 199 -3.78 -14.93 -26.69
C ASP A 199 -3.09 -15.50 -27.95
N GLY A 200 -2.40 -16.63 -27.76
CA GLY A 200 -2.21 -17.62 -28.80
C GLY A 200 -3.53 -18.35 -29.06
N PRO A 201 -3.77 -18.90 -30.27
CA PRO A 201 -4.99 -19.64 -30.54
C PRO A 201 -5.11 -20.82 -29.58
N THR A 202 -6.32 -21.05 -29.06
CA THR A 202 -6.65 -22.19 -28.19
C THR A 202 -6.47 -23.50 -28.96
N ALA A 203 -5.25 -23.99 -29.02
CA ALA A 203 -4.98 -25.39 -29.30
C ALA A 203 -5.62 -26.20 -28.18
N GLU A 204 -6.24 -27.33 -28.54
CA GLU A 204 -6.59 -28.35 -27.56
C GLU A 204 -5.28 -28.79 -26.90
N GLU A 205 -5.04 -28.38 -25.66
CA GLU A 205 -3.83 -28.76 -24.94
C GLU A 205 -3.90 -30.25 -24.58
N THR A 206 -3.47 -31.08 -25.54
CA THR A 206 -2.68 -32.25 -25.20
C THR A 206 -1.63 -31.80 -24.21
N PHE A 207 -1.74 -32.27 -22.96
CA PHE A 207 -0.80 -31.97 -21.87
C PHE A 207 0.63 -32.27 -22.33
N SER A 208 1.29 -31.25 -22.87
CA SER A 208 2.73 -31.26 -23.02
C SER A 208 3.27 -31.23 -21.59
N PRO A 209 4.12 -32.19 -21.18
CA PRO A 209 4.64 -32.17 -19.82
C PRO A 209 5.32 -30.83 -19.61
N VAL A 210 4.90 -30.10 -18.58
CA VAL A 210 5.57 -28.89 -18.10
C VAL A 210 7.06 -29.23 -18.07
N PRO A 211 7.93 -28.50 -18.81
CA PRO A 211 9.36 -28.73 -18.74
C PRO A 211 9.74 -28.73 -17.26
N ALA A 212 10.36 -29.81 -16.78
CA ALA A 212 10.78 -29.87 -15.39
C ALA A 212 11.56 -28.58 -15.11
N PRO A 213 11.21 -27.82 -14.04
CA PRO A 213 11.73 -26.49 -13.85
C PRO A 213 13.25 -26.56 -13.96
N GLU A 214 13.83 -25.83 -14.92
CA GLU A 214 15.28 -25.85 -15.11
C GLU A 214 15.89 -25.51 -13.75
N PRO A 215 16.77 -26.37 -13.21
CA PRO A 215 17.36 -26.12 -11.92
C PRO A 215 18.06 -24.77 -12.01
N ALA A 216 17.71 -23.89 -11.07
CA ALA A 216 18.27 -22.55 -10.91
C ALA A 216 19.77 -22.51 -11.25
N SER A 217 20.10 -22.02 -12.45
CA SER A 217 21.49 -21.90 -12.88
C SER A 217 22.19 -20.83 -12.05
N ASP A 218 23.18 -21.20 -11.23
CA ASP A 218 23.90 -20.29 -10.33
C ASP A 218 24.38 -19.00 -11.03
N GLU A 219 24.81 -19.09 -12.30
CA GLU A 219 25.31 -17.95 -13.08
C GLU A 219 24.22 -16.92 -13.46
N ALA A 220 22.96 -17.32 -13.53
CA ALA A 220 21.83 -16.41 -13.77
C ALA A 220 21.25 -15.83 -12.46
N GLN A 221 21.74 -16.28 -11.30
CA GLN A 221 21.21 -15.97 -9.97
C GLN A 221 22.20 -15.22 -9.06
N SER A 222 22.97 -14.29 -9.61
CA SER A 222 23.71 -13.28 -8.82
C SER A 222 22.77 -12.22 -8.19
N ALA A 223 21.70 -12.69 -7.54
CA ALA A 223 20.77 -11.87 -6.78
C ALA A 223 21.51 -11.13 -5.67
N THR A 224 21.44 -9.79 -5.69
CA THR A 224 22.10 -8.93 -4.71
C THR A 224 21.80 -9.41 -3.29
N VAL A 225 22.84 -9.77 -2.54
CA VAL A 225 22.68 -10.12 -1.13
C VAL A 225 22.41 -8.84 -0.34
N MET A 226 21.29 -8.82 0.38
CA MET A 226 20.90 -7.73 1.26
C MET A 226 21.23 -8.10 2.71
N GLN A 227 21.50 -7.08 3.53
CA GLN A 227 21.82 -7.20 4.93
C GLN A 227 20.90 -6.30 5.79
N LYS A 228 20.43 -6.85 6.92
CA LYS A 228 19.74 -6.11 7.99
C LYS A 228 20.45 -6.33 9.31
N THR A 229 20.87 -5.25 9.98
CA THR A 229 21.27 -5.28 11.37
C THR A 229 20.04 -5.39 12.27
N ILE A 230 20.02 -6.37 13.17
CA ILE A 230 18.93 -6.62 14.13
C ILE A 230 19.46 -6.52 15.56
N SER A 231 18.60 -6.17 16.52
CA SER A 231 19.01 -6.13 17.93
C SER A 231 19.09 -7.52 18.54
N ALA A 232 19.87 -7.69 19.61
CA ALA A 232 19.96 -8.96 20.34
C ALA A 232 18.58 -9.49 20.77
N ALA A 233 17.68 -8.60 21.21
CA ALA A 233 16.30 -8.96 21.59
C ALA A 233 15.42 -9.45 20.43
N GLN A 234 15.84 -9.25 19.17
CA GLN A 234 15.16 -9.82 18.00
C GLN A 234 15.67 -11.21 17.63
N VAL A 235 16.87 -11.62 18.08
CA VAL A 235 17.49 -12.92 17.74
C VAL A 235 16.57 -14.08 18.12
N ASP A 236 16.02 -14.06 19.34
CA ASP A 236 15.10 -15.09 19.84
C ASP A 236 13.78 -15.13 19.06
N TYR A 237 13.35 -14.03 18.43
CA TYR A 237 12.16 -14.03 17.57
C TYR A 237 12.41 -14.84 16.29
N TYR A 238 13.58 -14.73 15.69
CA TYR A 238 13.97 -15.59 14.57
C TYR A 238 14.18 -17.03 15.06
N LEU A 239 15.11 -17.23 16.01
CA LEU A 239 15.58 -18.56 16.40
C LEU A 239 14.53 -19.45 17.10
N ASP A 240 13.70 -18.88 17.99
CA ASP A 240 12.79 -19.67 18.84
C ASP A 240 11.32 -19.51 18.45
N ARG A 241 10.96 -18.45 17.72
CA ARG A 241 9.58 -18.20 17.27
C ARG A 241 9.38 -18.36 15.76
N GLY A 242 10.42 -18.72 15.02
CA GLY A 242 10.36 -18.94 13.56
C GLY A 242 10.01 -17.68 12.77
N TYR A 243 10.29 -16.48 13.30
CA TYR A 243 9.93 -15.23 12.62
C TYR A 243 10.66 -15.14 11.26
N ASP A 244 9.93 -14.79 10.20
CA ASP A 244 10.31 -15.06 8.81
C ASP A 244 10.28 -13.80 7.93
N ARG A 245 10.19 -12.62 8.53
CA ARG A 245 10.04 -11.32 7.83
C ARG A 245 11.09 -10.30 8.24
N VAL A 246 11.40 -9.39 7.33
CA VAL A 246 12.28 -8.23 7.57
C VAL A 246 11.63 -6.93 7.09
N ALA A 247 11.85 -5.85 7.84
CA ALA A 247 11.23 -4.54 7.62
C ALA A 247 12.20 -3.37 7.89
N GLY A 248 11.88 -2.21 7.32
CA GLY A 248 12.64 -0.97 7.49
C GLY A 248 13.92 -0.93 6.65
N PHE A 249 14.94 -0.23 7.14
CA PHE A 249 16.17 0.03 6.38
C PHE A 249 17.10 -1.18 6.27
N VAL A 250 17.56 -1.48 5.05
CA VAL A 250 18.43 -2.59 4.66
C VAL A 250 19.47 -2.09 3.66
N HIS A 251 20.61 -2.77 3.59
CA HIS A 251 21.79 -2.37 2.79
C HIS A 251 22.23 -3.52 1.91
N ARG A 252 22.96 -3.27 0.82
CA ARG A 252 23.60 -4.36 0.08
C ARG A 252 24.77 -4.87 0.91
N ALA A 253 24.91 -6.19 1.07
CA ALA A 253 25.94 -6.78 1.92
C ALA A 253 27.36 -6.33 1.49
N SER A 254 27.60 -6.18 0.18
CA SER A 254 28.86 -5.68 -0.38
C SER A 254 29.15 -4.21 -0.10
N GLU A 255 28.16 -3.38 0.27
CA GLU A 255 28.37 -1.97 0.67
C GLU A 255 28.72 -1.81 2.15
N VAL A 256 28.61 -2.89 2.94
CA VAL A 256 28.86 -2.91 4.38
C VAL A 256 29.87 -3.99 4.80
N GLU A 257 30.45 -4.73 3.85
CA GLU A 257 31.43 -5.80 4.08
C GLU A 257 32.74 -5.31 4.74
N HIS A 258 33.07 -4.03 4.56
CA HIS A 258 34.23 -3.40 5.18
C HIS A 258 33.98 -2.94 6.63
N LEU A 259 32.73 -2.95 7.10
CA LEU A 259 32.33 -2.57 8.45
C LEU A 259 32.38 -3.82 9.34
N ARG A 260 33.57 -4.18 9.81
CA ARG A 260 33.83 -5.51 10.40
C ARG A 260 33.50 -5.59 11.88
N THR A 261 33.48 -4.47 12.59
CA THR A 261 33.16 -4.45 14.03
C THR A 261 31.75 -3.89 14.30
N PRO A 262 31.10 -4.25 15.43
CA PRO A 262 29.82 -3.69 15.85
C PRO A 262 29.83 -2.15 15.89
N ALA A 263 30.92 -1.54 16.37
CA ALA A 263 31.06 -0.09 16.45
C ALA A 263 31.13 0.58 15.07
N GLU A 264 31.90 0.03 14.13
CA GLU A 264 31.94 0.51 12.74
C GLU A 264 30.57 0.38 12.06
N LEU A 265 29.94 -0.79 12.19
CA LEU A 265 28.64 -1.06 11.59
C LEU A 265 27.56 -0.12 12.12
N PHE A 266 27.47 0.05 13.44
CA PHE A 266 26.43 0.90 14.04
C PHE A 266 26.70 2.39 13.81
N GLY A 267 27.97 2.81 13.82
CA GLY A 267 28.36 4.20 13.56
C GLY A 267 28.09 4.62 12.11
N ALA A 268 28.53 3.82 11.14
CA ALA A 268 28.34 4.13 9.72
C ALA A 268 26.87 4.03 9.27
N LEU A 269 26.09 3.13 9.88
CA LEU A 269 24.64 3.05 9.65
C LEU A 269 23.82 4.03 10.50
N GLY A 270 24.45 4.86 11.33
CA GLY A 270 23.78 5.84 12.20
C GLY A 270 22.78 5.22 13.18
N LEU A 271 23.05 4.00 13.65
CA LEU A 271 22.13 3.22 14.49
C LEU A 271 22.16 3.63 15.97
N THR A 272 23.14 4.39 16.45
CA THR A 272 23.29 4.72 17.88
C THR A 272 22.65 6.06 18.27
N TYR A 273 21.38 6.24 17.89
CA TYR A 273 20.58 7.43 18.24
C TYR A 273 19.86 7.29 19.60
N GLU A 274 19.25 8.38 20.09
CA GLU A 274 18.52 8.38 21.36
C GLU A 274 17.37 7.35 21.38
N ALA A 275 17.29 6.55 22.45
CA ALA A 275 16.39 5.41 22.60
C ALA A 275 16.59 4.25 21.57
N SER A 276 17.71 4.20 20.87
CA SER A 276 18.06 3.06 20.02
C SER A 276 18.36 1.79 20.84
N PRO A 277 17.96 0.58 20.36
CA PRO A 277 18.40 -0.69 20.93
C PRO A 277 19.88 -1.02 20.63
N PHE A 278 20.57 -0.20 19.81
CA PHE A 278 21.98 -0.37 19.46
C PHE A 278 22.85 0.63 20.24
N GLN A 279 23.88 0.12 20.93
CA GLN A 279 24.84 0.90 21.73
C GLN A 279 26.25 0.71 21.17
N GLN A 280 27.14 1.69 21.32
CA GLN A 280 28.49 1.65 20.71
C GLN A 280 29.46 0.69 21.41
N ASP A 281 29.19 0.35 22.68
CA ASP A 281 30.05 -0.44 23.57
C ASP A 281 29.67 -1.93 23.65
N VAL A 282 28.75 -2.39 22.79
CA VAL A 282 28.41 -3.82 22.71
C VAL A 282 29.57 -4.63 22.11
N LYS A 283 29.69 -5.88 22.57
CA LYS A 283 30.73 -6.81 22.12
C LYS A 283 30.34 -7.63 20.89
N GLU A 284 29.10 -7.48 20.43
CA GLU A 284 28.54 -8.27 19.34
C GLU A 284 27.46 -7.50 18.59
N ALA A 285 27.34 -7.77 17.29
CA ALA A 285 26.25 -7.35 16.43
C ALA A 285 25.60 -8.57 15.77
N PHE A 286 24.31 -8.46 15.44
CA PHE A 286 23.57 -9.52 14.76
C PHE A 286 23.07 -9.00 13.41
N VAL A 287 23.28 -9.77 12.35
CA VAL A 287 22.85 -9.42 11.00
C VAL A 287 22.13 -10.57 10.31
N LEU A 288 21.04 -10.25 9.63
CA LEU A 288 20.41 -11.12 8.64
C LEU A 288 21.04 -10.87 7.27
N ARG A 289 21.30 -11.91 6.50
CA ARG A 289 21.78 -11.85 5.10
C ARG A 289 20.90 -12.72 4.20
N TRP A 290 20.46 -12.21 3.05
CA TRP A 290 19.62 -12.97 2.12
C TRP A 290 19.71 -12.46 0.67
N PRO A 291 19.55 -13.33 -0.35
CA PRO A 291 19.47 -12.92 -1.76
C PRO A 291 18.14 -12.20 -2.08
N ALA A 292 18.21 -11.05 -2.75
CA ALA A 292 17.05 -10.27 -3.15
C ALA A 292 16.46 -10.72 -4.51
N TYR A 293 15.78 -11.86 -4.55
CA TYR A 293 15.15 -12.40 -5.78
C TYR A 293 14.04 -11.53 -6.39
N ARG A 294 13.51 -10.54 -5.66
CA ARG A 294 12.60 -9.50 -6.20
C ARG A 294 13.15 -8.10 -5.90
N PRO A 295 14.05 -7.54 -6.74
CA PRO A 295 14.69 -6.25 -6.51
C PRO A 295 13.73 -5.07 -6.34
N SER A 296 12.54 -5.11 -6.97
CA SER A 296 11.51 -4.06 -6.87
C SER A 296 10.96 -3.83 -5.45
N LEU A 297 11.14 -4.78 -4.53
CA LEU A 297 10.76 -4.63 -3.12
C LEU A 297 11.72 -3.74 -2.32
N TYR A 298 12.91 -3.44 -2.87
CA TYR A 298 14.01 -2.73 -2.21
C TYR A 298 14.11 -1.32 -2.80
N ARG A 299 13.32 -0.40 -2.26
CA ARG A 299 13.20 0.98 -2.80
C ARG A 299 14.12 1.93 -2.04
N ILE A 300 14.76 2.86 -2.76
CA ILE A 300 15.52 3.95 -2.14
C ILE A 300 14.52 4.85 -1.38
N PRO A 301 14.73 5.11 -0.07
CA PRO A 301 13.80 5.87 0.75
C PRO A 301 14.02 7.37 0.56
N TYR A 302 13.62 7.90 -0.58
CA TYR A 302 13.55 9.35 -0.77
C TYR A 302 12.44 9.95 0.09
N GLY A 303 12.72 11.08 0.76
CA GLY A 303 11.75 11.78 1.59
C GLY A 303 12.39 12.57 2.74
N GLY A 304 11.90 12.43 3.97
CA GLY A 304 12.53 13.07 5.13
C GLY A 304 11.76 12.90 6.45
N GLN A 305 11.93 13.83 7.38
CA GLN A 305 11.38 13.72 8.75
C GLN A 305 10.00 14.37 8.92
N ASN A 306 9.45 14.98 7.87
CA ASN A 306 8.15 15.65 7.84
C ASN A 306 7.68 15.83 6.39
N GLU A 307 6.43 16.25 6.18
CA GLU A 307 5.85 16.45 4.85
C GLU A 307 6.60 17.48 3.98
N GLN A 308 7.23 18.49 4.58
CA GLN A 308 7.98 19.50 3.83
C GLN A 308 9.23 18.88 3.20
N ALA A 309 9.98 18.08 3.98
CA ALA A 309 11.13 17.34 3.50
C ALA A 309 10.73 16.22 2.50
N LEU A 310 9.59 15.56 2.73
CA LEU A 310 9.01 14.59 1.78
C LEU A 310 8.81 15.23 0.39
N ARG A 311 8.08 16.36 0.33
CA ARG A 311 7.83 17.10 -0.92
C ARG A 311 9.10 17.65 -1.55
N ALA A 312 10.09 18.05 -0.74
CA ALA A 312 11.36 18.58 -1.25
C ALA A 312 12.25 17.52 -1.94
N MET A 313 12.10 16.24 -1.58
CA MET A 313 12.83 15.13 -2.20
C MET A 313 12.01 14.38 -3.27
N ASP A 314 10.80 14.85 -3.61
CA ASP A 314 9.80 14.10 -4.40
C ASP A 314 9.63 12.65 -3.90
N GLY A 315 9.60 12.53 -2.57
CA GLY A 315 9.79 11.27 -1.86
C GLY A 315 8.51 10.55 -1.48
N TRP A 316 8.67 9.34 -0.94
CA TRP A 316 7.59 8.47 -0.46
C TRP A 316 7.73 8.07 1.02
N VAL A 317 8.83 8.42 1.70
CA VAL A 317 9.10 8.04 3.10
C VAL A 317 9.11 9.24 4.03
N ILE A 318 8.23 9.23 5.03
CA ILE A 318 8.42 10.01 6.26
C ILE A 318 8.90 9.06 7.36
N GLU A 319 10.03 9.36 7.99
CA GLU A 319 10.58 8.55 9.08
C GLU A 319 11.29 9.40 10.14
N ARG A 320 11.41 8.89 11.36
CA ARG A 320 11.99 9.61 12.50
C ARG A 320 13.49 9.91 12.33
N PRO A 321 14.05 10.92 13.04
CA PRO A 321 15.49 11.06 13.18
C PRO A 321 16.14 9.72 13.60
N PRO A 322 17.33 9.38 13.09
CA PRO A 322 18.25 10.22 12.31
C PRO A 322 18.05 10.18 10.78
N PHE A 323 16.93 9.65 10.27
CA PHE A 323 16.67 9.49 8.83
C PHE A 323 16.90 10.78 8.02
N ARG A 324 17.66 10.67 6.91
CA ARG A 324 18.01 11.80 6.03
C ARG A 324 17.17 11.92 4.76
N GLY A 325 16.51 10.85 4.31
CA GLY A 325 15.64 10.88 3.13
C GLY A 325 16.33 11.12 1.78
N ASN A 326 17.66 11.01 1.72
CA ASN A 326 18.46 11.20 0.51
C ASN A 326 18.96 9.88 -0.12
N GLY A 327 18.50 8.73 0.39
CA GLY A 327 18.92 7.40 -0.08
C GLY A 327 20.24 6.87 0.49
N PHE A 328 20.81 7.53 1.51
CA PHE A 328 22.05 7.09 2.16
C PHE A 328 21.89 6.97 3.67
N ALA A 329 22.50 5.93 4.24
CA ALA A 329 22.44 5.64 5.67
C ALA A 329 22.91 6.85 6.50
N PRO A 330 22.31 7.13 7.68
CA PRO A 330 22.44 8.43 8.34
C PRO A 330 23.76 8.67 9.10
N GLY A 331 24.71 7.75 9.08
CA GLY A 331 25.99 7.89 9.79
C GLY A 331 26.80 9.13 9.39
N GLU A 332 27.52 9.69 10.36
CA GLU A 332 28.42 10.84 10.19
C GLU A 332 29.85 10.43 9.76
N GLY A 333 30.04 9.14 9.45
CA GLY A 333 31.30 8.59 8.96
C GLY A 333 31.66 9.04 7.55
N ARG A 334 32.85 8.62 7.08
CA ARG A 334 33.32 8.82 5.70
C ARG A 334 32.58 7.95 4.67
N ASP A 335 31.84 6.96 5.14
CA ASP A 335 31.27 5.88 4.36
C ASP A 335 29.93 6.29 3.74
N VAL A 336 29.86 6.24 2.40
CA VAL A 336 28.66 6.58 1.64
C VAL A 336 27.94 5.26 1.30
N ILE A 337 27.02 4.86 2.17
CA ILE A 337 26.32 3.58 2.10
C ILE A 337 24.90 3.81 1.58
N ALA A 338 24.52 3.19 0.46
CA ALA A 338 23.17 3.29 -0.06
C ALA A 338 22.18 2.55 0.86
N GLU A 339 21.09 3.23 1.21
CA GLU A 339 20.04 2.71 2.08
C GLU A 339 18.79 2.38 1.26
N PHE A 340 18.17 1.24 1.55
CA PHE A 340 16.93 0.79 0.94
C PHE A 340 15.89 0.53 2.03
N LYS A 341 14.61 0.83 1.82
CA LYS A 341 13.53 0.50 2.75
C LYS A 341 12.69 -0.65 2.17
N VAL A 342 12.35 -1.62 3.02
CA VAL A 342 11.46 -2.74 2.70
C VAL A 342 10.26 -2.78 3.63
N ASP A 343 9.08 -2.98 3.06
CA ASP A 343 7.81 -3.02 3.79
C ASP A 343 7.41 -4.48 4.08
N SER A 344 7.99 -5.04 5.15
CA SER A 344 7.64 -6.36 5.71
C SER A 344 7.73 -7.53 4.71
N VAL A 345 8.90 -7.72 4.09
CA VAL A 345 9.14 -8.81 3.13
C VAL A 345 9.45 -10.13 3.83
N ARG A 346 8.94 -11.24 3.30
CA ARG A 346 9.28 -12.60 3.77
C ARG A 346 10.69 -12.97 3.28
N LEU A 347 11.49 -13.53 4.17
CA LEU A 347 12.85 -14.00 3.86
C LEU A 347 12.80 -15.28 3.00
N PRO A 348 13.69 -15.42 2.00
CA PRO A 348 13.77 -16.63 1.19
C PRO A 348 14.38 -17.80 1.97
N HIS A 349 14.18 -19.02 1.47
CA HIS A 349 14.94 -20.19 1.92
C HIS A 349 16.44 -19.91 1.84
N GLY A 350 17.20 -20.37 2.82
CA GLY A 350 18.64 -20.15 2.86
C GLY A 350 19.07 -18.76 3.35
N ALA A 351 18.13 -17.88 3.75
CA ALA A 351 18.45 -16.66 4.48
C ALA A 351 19.22 -16.99 5.77
N GLN A 352 20.20 -16.16 6.13
CA GLN A 352 21.21 -16.50 7.13
C GLN A 352 21.16 -15.49 8.28
N LEU A 353 21.29 -15.98 9.51
CA LEU A 353 21.51 -15.16 10.70
C LEU A 353 22.96 -15.31 11.16
N TRP A 354 23.63 -14.18 11.32
CA TRP A 354 25.04 -14.09 11.68
C TRP A 354 25.23 -13.27 12.96
N GLN A 355 26.25 -13.63 13.72
CA GLN A 355 26.85 -12.85 14.79
C GLN A 355 28.20 -12.31 14.31
N ILE A 356 28.51 -11.07 14.65
CA ILE A 356 29.80 -10.42 14.42
C ILE A 356 30.34 -9.98 15.78
N ASP A 357 31.54 -10.41 16.17
CA ASP A 357 32.15 -10.04 17.45
C ASP A 357 32.98 -8.75 17.39
N ALA A 358 33.46 -8.30 18.56
CA ALA A 358 34.25 -7.07 18.69
C ALA A 358 35.61 -7.09 17.94
N ASP A 359 36.16 -8.27 17.66
CA ASP A 359 37.39 -8.45 16.88
C ASP A 359 37.11 -8.56 15.36
N GLY A 360 35.83 -8.63 14.99
CA GLY A 360 35.33 -8.72 13.61
C GLY A 360 35.28 -10.14 13.05
N ASN A 361 35.25 -11.16 13.92
CA ASN A 361 34.98 -12.53 13.49
C ASN A 361 33.48 -12.71 13.26
N GLU A 362 33.12 -13.34 12.14
CA GLU A 362 31.73 -13.66 11.81
C GLU A 362 31.42 -15.13 12.11
N ARG A 363 30.28 -15.38 12.76
CA ARG A 363 29.76 -16.73 13.03
C ARG A 363 28.31 -16.83 12.56
N MET A 364 28.05 -17.73 11.62
CA MET A 364 26.67 -18.06 11.24
C MET A 364 26.00 -18.79 12.40
N LEU A 365 24.87 -18.28 12.87
CA LEU A 365 24.08 -18.86 13.96
C LEU A 365 23.01 -19.81 13.44
N ALA A 366 22.33 -19.43 12.34
CA ALA A 366 21.24 -20.22 11.78
C ALA A 366 21.00 -19.93 10.29
N ILE A 367 20.34 -20.88 9.64
CA ILE A 367 19.82 -20.77 8.27
C ILE A 367 18.29 -20.94 8.33
N PHE A 368 17.55 -20.07 7.64
CA PHE A 368 16.10 -20.14 7.53
C PHE A 368 15.68 -21.24 6.55
N ASP A 369 14.83 -22.13 7.04
CA ASP A 369 14.20 -23.21 6.30
C ASP A 369 12.71 -22.92 6.15
N THR A 370 12.30 -22.64 4.91
CA THR A 370 10.91 -22.36 4.52
C THR A 370 9.98 -23.56 4.59
N ASP A 371 10.51 -24.79 4.59
CA ASP A 371 9.69 -26.00 4.46
C ASP A 371 9.10 -26.39 5.84
N ALA A 372 9.84 -26.09 6.90
CA ALA A 372 9.44 -26.29 8.30
C ALA A 372 9.21 -24.95 9.05
N PRO A 373 8.84 -23.86 8.34
CA PRO A 373 9.11 -22.45 8.66
C PRO A 373 9.87 -22.16 9.96
N LEU A 374 11.16 -22.51 9.99
CA LEU A 374 12.00 -22.39 11.18
C LEU A 374 13.45 -22.01 10.86
N TRP A 375 14.18 -21.58 11.89
CA TRP A 375 15.61 -21.29 11.80
C TRP A 375 16.42 -22.48 12.31
N ARG A 376 17.10 -23.18 11.40
CA ARG A 376 18.00 -24.29 11.74
C ARG A 376 19.31 -23.73 12.26
N ARG A 377 19.60 -23.93 13.56
CA ARG A 377 20.88 -23.54 14.18
C ARG A 377 22.05 -24.28 13.52
N VAL A 378 23.16 -23.57 13.31
CA VAL A 378 24.38 -24.13 12.71
C VAL A 378 25.30 -24.66 13.81
N GLY A 379 25.66 -25.93 13.72
CA GLY A 379 26.56 -26.59 14.68
C GLY A 379 25.86 -27.41 15.78
N GLU A 380 24.53 -27.42 15.83
CA GLU A 380 23.74 -28.39 16.61
C GLU A 380 23.29 -29.52 15.66
N GLN A 381 23.78 -30.74 15.92
CA GLN A 381 23.32 -32.01 15.33
C GLN A 381 22.79 -32.91 16.44
#